data_AF-A0A1Q6QHB0-F1
#
_entry.id   AF-A0A1Q6QHB0-F1
#
_cell.length_a   1.000
_cell.length_b   1.000
_cell.length_c   1.000
_cell.angle_alpha   90.00
_cell.angle_beta   90.00
_cell.angle_gamma   90.00
#
_symmetry.space_group_name_H-M   'P 1'
#
loop_
_entity.id
_entity.type
_entity.pdbx_description
1 polymer ?
#
loop_
_entity_poly.entity_id
_entity_poly.type
_entity_poly.pdbx_seq_one_letter_code
_entity_poly.pdbx_strand_id
1 'polypeptide(L)'
;MKVLIWCRDHIRFLVCLLFCLLMAVVLTIAGNTLVGKQYSQQEAERWAANDIRYHQVSAFMQSDSQITKDMISEVRSTLQSKLTDASITEEAVSGRLWIDAYAAMHDSSIGKLTDIGSASVDSVQIIGVGGDFFQFHPLNMISGNVFSENDISKDRVVLDENTAWTLFGAYDIAGKTVTIEGRQFVIAGVYKPSDNKYEKYARGDQSYLFMDYDTFQTLFEGTGITAYEAVLPNPVKGFALTALKTAFGEDEETTLSDSSVSFSDKEYVDNTDRFSNLQLYKKIWNLPKLMMRGNAVAYPYWENAVRSIEMKAAFLLILRTLLLAFPVISLAIWLVITVKREYHKWKAFVKGAIENAIDRQYAKAAAKRAEKEGVDRAQIVIDALSDEKEKIADPVQSENLPENEKPEEPALSEEELMEKIVREAKISWEKRKEREELMEIRRKEQIEARRKAREAEEEQESKDEI
;
A
#
# COMPACT_ATOMS: atom_id res chain seq x y z
N MET A 1 -30.72 -1.98 -26.83
CA MET A 1 -30.84 -2.48 -25.44
C MET A 1 -29.52 -3.02 -24.86
N LYS A 2 -28.85 -4.02 -25.48
CA LYS A 2 -27.56 -4.58 -24.97
C LYS A 2 -26.41 -3.57 -24.81
N VAL A 3 -26.29 -2.59 -25.71
CA VAL A 3 -25.25 -1.53 -25.62
C VAL A 3 -25.54 -0.55 -24.47
N LEU A 4 -26.82 -0.27 -24.19
CA LEU A 4 -27.23 0.64 -23.11
C LEU A 4 -27.01 0.02 -21.72
N ILE A 5 -27.29 -1.28 -21.59
CA ILE A 5 -27.02 -2.06 -20.36
C ILE A 5 -25.52 -2.16 -20.12
N TRP A 6 -24.74 -2.46 -21.17
CA TRP A 6 -23.27 -2.49 -21.11
C TRP A 6 -22.69 -1.14 -20.68
N CYS A 7 -23.17 -0.02 -21.24
CA CYS A 7 -22.71 1.32 -20.87
C CYS A 7 -23.08 1.71 -19.42
N ARG A 8 -24.28 1.34 -18.96
CA ARG A 8 -24.75 1.57 -17.59
C ARG A 8 -23.92 0.79 -16.56
N ASP A 9 -23.56 -0.45 -16.85
CA ASP A 9 -22.76 -1.29 -15.94
C ASP A 9 -21.29 -0.83 -15.88
N HIS A 10 -20.73 -0.31 -16.99
CA HIS A 10 -19.42 0.37 -16.97
C HIS A 10 -19.42 1.67 -16.18
N ILE A 11 -20.48 2.49 -16.30
CA ILE A 11 -20.60 3.72 -15.51
C ILE A 11 -20.69 3.39 -14.02
N ARG A 12 -21.52 2.41 -13.62
CA ARG A 12 -21.60 1.95 -12.22
C ARG A 12 -20.26 1.45 -11.70
N PHE A 13 -19.54 0.67 -12.51
CA PHE A 13 -18.22 0.18 -12.16
C PHE A 13 -17.21 1.33 -11.96
N LEU A 14 -17.17 2.29 -12.88
CA LEU A 14 -16.31 3.49 -12.77
C LEU A 14 -16.65 4.34 -11.55
N VAL A 15 -17.94 4.50 -11.22
CA VAL A 15 -18.39 5.20 -10.01
C VAL A 15 -17.92 4.46 -8.76
N CYS A 16 -18.01 3.13 -8.71
CA CYS A 16 -17.47 2.33 -7.60
C CYS A 16 -15.94 2.50 -7.47
N LEU A 17 -15.19 2.48 -8.58
CA LEU A 17 -13.75 2.71 -8.56
C LEU A 17 -13.39 4.10 -8.02
N LEU A 18 -14.10 5.13 -8.48
CA LEU A 18 -13.92 6.50 -8.00
C LEU A 18 -14.22 6.61 -6.51
N PHE A 19 -15.31 5.97 -6.04
CA PHE A 19 -15.65 5.93 -4.62
C PHE A 19 -14.55 5.26 -3.78
N CYS A 20 -14.04 4.10 -4.20
CA CYS A 20 -12.92 3.43 -3.52
C CYS A 20 -11.68 4.33 -3.43
N LEU A 21 -11.33 5.05 -4.50
CA LEU A 21 -10.22 5.99 -4.53
C LEU A 21 -10.44 7.16 -3.58
N LEU A 22 -11.63 7.78 -3.59
CA LEU A 22 -11.98 8.87 -2.69
C LEU A 22 -11.93 8.44 -1.23
N MET A 23 -12.47 7.27 -0.90
CA MET A 23 -12.40 6.70 0.44
C MET A 23 -10.95 6.42 0.87
N ALA A 24 -10.10 5.92 -0.03
CA ALA A 24 -8.67 5.73 0.27
C ALA A 24 -7.95 7.06 0.57
N VAL A 25 -8.30 8.15 -0.12
CA VAL A 25 -7.80 9.50 0.18
C VAL A 25 -8.25 9.96 1.57
N VAL A 26 -9.54 9.81 1.89
CA VAL A 26 -10.07 10.15 3.22
C VAL A 26 -9.35 9.38 4.33
N LEU A 27 -9.13 8.08 4.16
CA LEU A 27 -8.38 7.28 5.13
C LEU A 27 -6.92 7.70 5.25
N THR A 28 -6.29 8.15 4.16
CA THR A 28 -4.92 8.68 4.19
C THR A 28 -4.85 9.97 5.00
N ILE A 29 -5.80 10.89 4.79
CA ILE A 29 -5.89 12.13 5.57
C ILE A 29 -6.18 11.82 7.05
N ALA A 30 -7.11 10.91 7.33
CA ALA A 30 -7.44 10.50 8.69
C ALA A 30 -6.23 9.86 9.40
N GLY A 31 -5.46 9.01 8.72
CA GLY A 31 -4.23 8.43 9.24
C GLY A 31 -3.16 9.50 9.54
N ASN A 32 -2.87 10.37 8.58
CA ASN A 32 -1.86 11.41 8.72
C ASN A 32 -2.23 12.43 9.81
N THR A 33 -3.50 12.82 9.91
CA THR A 33 -3.96 13.73 10.98
C THR A 33 -3.95 13.10 12.35
N LEU A 34 -4.15 11.79 12.45
CA LEU A 34 -4.04 11.06 13.73
C LEU A 34 -2.58 11.04 14.23
N VAL A 35 -1.63 10.77 13.33
CA VAL A 35 -0.19 10.77 13.61
C VAL A 35 0.31 12.18 13.89
N GLY A 36 -0.10 13.15 13.06
CA GLY A 36 0.28 14.57 13.18
C GLY A 36 -0.16 15.26 14.46
N LYS A 37 -1.08 14.67 15.22
CA LYS A 37 -1.49 15.16 16.55
C LYS A 37 -0.58 14.68 17.68
N GLN A 38 0.32 13.74 17.42
CA GLN A 38 1.20 13.19 18.46
C GLN A 38 2.43 14.07 18.65
N TYR A 39 2.24 15.19 19.34
CA TYR A 39 3.31 16.16 19.56
C TYR A 39 4.57 15.50 20.16
N SER A 40 4.43 14.67 21.20
CA SER A 40 5.59 14.06 21.87
C SER A 40 6.39 13.07 21.00
N GLN A 41 5.86 12.67 19.85
CA GLN A 41 6.50 11.72 18.92
C GLN A 41 7.13 12.40 17.70
N GLN A 42 7.04 13.73 17.64
CA GLN A 42 7.49 14.56 16.51
C GLN A 42 8.60 15.53 16.91
N GLU A 43 9.35 15.23 17.98
CA GLU A 43 10.44 16.12 18.41
C GLU A 43 11.53 16.20 17.35
N ALA A 44 11.80 15.12 16.62
CA ALA A 44 12.76 15.14 15.51
C ALA A 44 12.41 16.14 14.41
N GLU A 45 11.13 16.28 14.06
CA GLU A 45 10.67 17.24 13.04
C GLU A 45 10.76 18.68 13.55
N ARG A 46 10.50 18.90 14.85
CA ARG A 46 10.62 20.22 15.49
C ARG A 46 12.06 20.66 15.71
N TRP A 47 12.91 19.70 16.06
CA TRP A 47 14.33 19.93 16.33
C TRP A 47 15.13 20.12 15.04
N ALA A 48 14.66 19.55 13.93
CA ALA A 48 15.33 19.65 12.64
C ALA A 48 15.52 21.12 12.23
N ALA A 49 16.75 21.59 12.37
CA ALA A 49 17.22 22.86 11.82
C ALA A 49 18.05 22.57 10.57
N ASN A 50 17.77 23.31 9.49
CA ASN A 50 18.46 23.21 8.19
C ASN A 50 18.26 21.86 7.46
N ASP A 51 19.24 21.45 6.63
CA ASP A 51 19.19 20.24 5.78
C ASP A 51 19.56 18.94 6.52
N ILE A 52 19.69 18.97 7.85
CA ILE A 52 20.06 17.79 8.64
C ILE A 52 18.79 17.02 9.02
N ARG A 53 18.78 15.72 8.71
CA ARG A 53 17.70 14.81 9.12
C ARG A 53 17.93 14.35 10.54
N TYR A 54 16.92 14.49 11.37
CA TYR A 54 16.91 14.02 12.75
C TYR A 54 15.94 12.85 12.91
N HIS A 55 16.26 11.95 13.83
CA HIS A 55 15.37 10.89 14.29
C HIS A 55 15.23 10.96 15.81
N GLN A 56 14.00 10.77 16.27
CA GLN A 56 13.67 10.57 17.66
C GLN A 56 13.67 9.07 17.93
N VAL A 57 14.42 8.65 18.93
CA VAL A 57 14.56 7.27 19.34
C VAL A 57 14.31 7.16 20.85
N SER A 58 13.64 6.09 21.26
CA SER A 58 13.34 5.78 22.66
C SER A 58 13.90 4.41 23.03
N ALA A 59 14.33 4.27 24.27
CA ALA A 59 14.61 3.01 24.93
C ALA A 59 13.74 2.91 26.18
N PHE A 60 12.94 1.86 26.28
CA PHE A 60 12.11 1.54 27.43
C PHE A 60 12.68 0.32 28.12
N MET A 61 12.77 0.34 29.45
CA MET A 61 13.42 -0.69 30.23
C MET A 61 12.46 -1.26 31.28
N GLN A 62 12.76 -2.48 31.72
CA GLN A 62 12.04 -3.11 32.82
C GLN A 62 12.11 -2.24 34.09
N SER A 63 11.03 -2.29 34.88
CA SER A 63 10.88 -1.48 36.09
C SER A 63 11.97 -1.73 37.15
N ASP A 64 12.57 -2.92 37.17
CA ASP A 64 13.67 -3.30 38.05
C ASP A 64 15.07 -3.04 37.45
N SER A 65 15.13 -2.51 36.23
CA SER A 65 16.39 -2.19 35.58
C SER A 65 17.17 -1.21 36.46
N GLN A 66 18.43 -1.55 36.77
CA GLN A 66 19.28 -0.74 37.65
C GLN A 66 20.01 0.36 36.87
N ILE A 67 19.33 0.98 35.88
CA ILE A 67 19.93 2.04 35.07
C ILE A 67 20.00 3.31 35.91
N THR A 68 21.21 3.73 36.22
CA THR A 68 21.49 4.93 37.03
C THR A 68 21.79 6.14 36.14
N LYS A 69 21.81 7.34 36.75
CA LYS A 69 22.23 8.58 36.07
C LYS A 69 23.67 8.52 35.55
N ASP A 70 24.55 7.82 36.24
CA ASP A 70 25.93 7.63 35.81
C ASP A 70 25.98 6.84 34.50
N MET A 71 25.17 5.77 34.39
CA MET A 71 25.02 5.02 33.13
C MET A 71 24.44 5.89 32.01
N ILE A 72 23.50 6.80 32.31
CA ILE A 72 23.02 7.76 31.30
C ILE A 72 24.13 8.71 30.84
N SER A 73 25.02 9.11 31.74
CA SER A 73 26.17 9.93 31.36
C SER A 73 27.14 9.17 30.43
N GLU A 74 27.31 7.87 30.65
CA GLU A 74 28.05 6.98 29.73
C GLU A 74 27.35 6.80 28.38
N VAL A 75 26.02 6.66 28.38
CA VAL A 75 25.20 6.64 27.16
C VAL A 75 25.39 7.94 26.37
N ARG A 76 25.31 9.09 27.04
CA ARG A 76 25.53 10.40 26.44
C ARG A 76 26.92 10.53 25.80
N SER A 77 27.95 10.07 26.51
CA SER A 77 29.33 10.05 25.99
C SER A 77 29.47 9.16 24.76
N THR A 78 28.88 7.97 24.78
CA THR A 78 28.93 7.01 23.67
C THR A 78 28.19 7.53 22.43
N LEU A 79 27.02 8.13 22.62
CA LEU A 79 26.26 8.77 21.54
C LEU A 79 27.06 9.93 20.91
N GLN A 80 27.68 10.77 21.74
CA GLN A 80 28.53 11.86 21.26
C GLN A 80 29.73 11.34 20.45
N SER A 81 30.37 10.25 20.90
CA SER A 81 31.46 9.61 20.16
C SER A 81 30.99 9.11 18.79
N LYS A 82 29.86 8.38 18.74
CA LYS A 82 29.31 7.86 17.48
C LYS A 82 28.93 8.97 16.49
N LEU A 83 28.41 10.09 16.98
CA LEU A 83 28.12 11.27 16.13
C LEU A 83 29.39 11.92 15.59
N THR A 84 30.42 12.02 16.42
CA THR A 84 31.74 12.54 16.04
C THR A 84 32.40 11.63 14.99
N ASP A 85 32.33 10.31 15.16
CA ASP A 85 32.83 9.32 14.18
C ASP A 85 32.10 9.43 12.83
N ALA A 86 30.81 9.75 12.86
CA ALA A 86 30.01 10.03 11.67
C ALA A 86 30.26 11.43 11.06
N SER A 87 31.25 12.18 11.58
CA SER A 87 31.61 13.54 11.16
C SER A 87 30.47 14.56 11.33
N ILE A 88 29.64 14.38 12.35
CA ILE A 88 28.57 15.31 12.70
C ILE A 88 28.99 16.10 13.93
N THR A 89 29.41 17.36 13.75
CA THR A 89 29.93 18.22 14.82
C THR A 89 29.03 19.43 15.07
N GLU A 90 29.10 20.00 16.29
CA GLU A 90 28.31 21.18 16.69
C GLU A 90 28.60 22.42 15.84
N GLU A 91 29.82 22.51 15.29
CA GLU A 91 30.27 23.56 14.37
C GLU A 91 29.43 23.62 13.09
N ALA A 92 28.86 22.48 12.67
CA ALA A 92 27.99 22.38 11.49
C ALA A 92 26.55 22.87 11.76
N VAL A 93 26.13 22.96 13.02
CA VAL A 93 24.71 23.19 13.40
C VAL A 93 24.50 24.50 14.17
N SER A 94 25.59 25.17 14.61
CA SER A 94 25.53 26.43 15.36
C SER A 94 24.62 26.35 16.60
N GLY A 95 24.70 25.24 17.32
CA GLY A 95 23.89 24.94 18.50
C GLY A 95 24.15 23.54 19.04
N ARG A 96 23.40 23.16 20.08
CA ARG A 96 23.44 21.80 20.63
C ARG A 96 23.07 20.80 19.53
N LEU A 97 23.91 19.80 19.29
CA LEU A 97 23.71 18.90 18.16
C LEU A 97 22.51 17.97 18.34
N TRP A 98 22.27 17.51 19.57
CA TRP A 98 21.27 16.52 19.92
C TRP A 98 20.77 16.73 21.35
N ILE A 99 19.55 16.30 21.64
CA ILE A 99 18.92 16.43 22.96
C ILE A 99 18.48 15.06 23.47
N ASP A 100 18.36 14.94 24.78
CA ASP A 100 17.86 13.74 25.43
C ASP A 100 17.02 14.04 26.65
N ALA A 101 16.22 13.05 27.02
CA ALA A 101 15.36 13.05 28.17
C ALA A 101 15.33 11.66 28.77
N TYR A 102 15.13 11.60 30.09
CA TYR A 102 14.95 10.34 30.77
C TYR A 102 13.92 10.47 31.88
N ALA A 103 13.25 9.36 32.17
CA ALA A 103 12.24 9.27 33.20
C ALA A 103 12.33 7.95 33.97
N ALA A 104 12.01 8.02 35.24
CA ALA A 104 11.83 6.88 36.12
C ALA A 104 10.41 6.88 36.67
N MET A 105 9.73 5.76 36.47
CA MET A 105 8.38 5.51 36.96
C MET A 105 8.32 4.07 37.46
N HIS A 106 7.94 3.89 38.72
CA HIS A 106 7.86 2.58 39.36
C HIS A 106 6.57 2.45 40.20
N ASP A 107 6.03 1.25 40.35
CA ASP A 107 4.83 1.01 41.18
C ASP A 107 5.03 1.44 42.64
N SER A 108 6.27 1.37 43.14
CA SER A 108 6.62 1.84 44.50
C SER A 108 6.68 3.36 44.64
N SER A 109 6.64 4.10 43.53
CA SER A 109 6.63 5.57 43.53
C SER A 109 5.21 6.17 43.55
N ILE A 110 4.23 5.36 43.94
CA ILE A 110 2.89 5.84 44.31
C ILE A 110 2.97 6.33 45.75
N GLY A 111 2.91 7.65 45.91
CA GLY A 111 3.06 8.32 47.19
C GLY A 111 1.78 8.97 47.67
N LYS A 112 1.73 9.20 48.98
CA LYS A 112 0.72 10.07 49.60
C LYS A 112 1.23 11.51 49.61
N LEU A 113 0.45 12.42 49.03
CA LEU A 113 0.70 13.85 49.13
C LEU A 113 -0.13 14.45 50.26
N THR A 114 0.50 15.30 51.07
CA THR A 114 -0.19 16.07 52.09
C THR A 114 0.15 17.56 51.99
N ASP A 115 -0.87 18.39 52.15
CA ASP A 115 -0.68 19.83 52.34
C ASP A 115 -0.42 20.14 53.84
N ILE A 116 -0.04 21.39 54.15
CA ILE A 116 0.16 21.83 55.53
C ILE A 116 -1.16 21.88 56.32
N GLY A 117 -2.29 22.09 55.65
CA GLY A 117 -3.65 22.17 56.18
C GLY A 117 -4.37 20.83 56.43
N SER A 118 -3.70 19.69 56.34
CA SER A 118 -4.24 18.31 56.53
C SER A 118 -5.03 17.73 55.34
N ALA A 119 -5.07 18.39 54.18
CA ALA A 119 -5.60 17.78 52.96
C ALA A 119 -4.62 16.72 52.44
N SER A 120 -5.14 15.60 51.91
CA SER A 120 -4.29 14.54 51.39
C SER A 120 -4.83 13.82 50.16
N VAL A 121 -3.91 13.34 49.32
CA VAL A 121 -4.19 12.49 48.16
C VAL A 121 -3.35 11.22 48.28
N ASP A 122 -3.99 10.06 48.37
CA ASP A 122 -3.36 8.79 48.76
C ASP A 122 -2.84 7.94 47.57
N SER A 123 -3.01 8.39 46.33
CA SER A 123 -2.61 7.65 45.13
C SER A 123 -2.11 8.58 44.03
N VAL A 124 -0.94 9.19 44.26
CA VAL A 124 -0.26 10.02 43.24
C VAL A 124 0.96 9.27 42.73
N GLN A 125 0.99 8.99 41.43
CA GLN A 125 2.16 8.46 40.77
C GLN A 125 3.20 9.56 40.62
N ILE A 126 4.35 9.37 41.24
CA ILE A 126 5.49 10.27 41.14
C ILE A 126 6.39 9.78 40.00
N ILE A 127 6.83 10.70 39.16
CA ILE A 127 7.74 10.45 38.05
C ILE A 127 8.96 11.34 38.23
N GLY A 128 10.13 10.70 38.37
CA GLY A 128 11.42 11.38 38.35
C GLY A 128 11.87 11.62 36.92
N VAL A 129 12.14 12.87 36.54
CA VAL A 129 12.53 13.23 35.17
C VAL A 129 13.86 13.99 35.14
N GLY A 130 14.57 13.87 34.03
CA GLY A 130 15.80 14.62 33.75
C GLY A 130 16.02 14.80 32.24
N GLY A 131 17.10 15.49 31.88
CA GLY A 131 17.30 16.00 30.52
C GLY A 131 16.28 17.07 30.15
N ASP A 132 16.00 17.14 28.87
CA ASP A 132 15.02 18.05 28.29
C ASP A 132 13.61 17.42 28.26
N PHE A 133 13.23 16.68 29.32
CA PHE A 133 11.98 15.90 29.34
C PHE A 133 10.73 16.69 28.92
N PHE A 134 10.57 17.92 29.42
CA PHE A 134 9.43 18.78 29.08
C PHE A 134 9.48 19.35 27.65
N GLN A 135 10.61 19.24 26.95
CA GLN A 135 10.70 19.53 25.52
C GLN A 135 10.07 18.38 24.71
N PHE A 136 10.38 17.13 25.06
CA PHE A 136 9.76 15.95 24.46
C PHE A 136 8.28 15.83 24.84
N HIS A 137 7.94 16.11 26.10
CA HIS A 137 6.59 16.02 26.66
C HIS A 137 6.14 17.37 27.22
N PRO A 138 5.76 18.33 26.37
CA PRO A 138 5.31 19.63 26.85
C PRO A 138 4.02 19.50 27.66
N LEU A 139 3.99 20.17 28.80
CA LEU A 139 2.83 20.21 29.67
C LEU A 139 2.01 21.47 29.40
N ASN A 140 0.69 21.31 29.35
CA ASN A 140 -0.24 22.44 29.25
C ASN A 140 -0.37 23.11 30.63
N MET A 141 0.50 24.08 30.93
CA MET A 141 0.52 24.76 32.22
C MET A 141 -0.75 25.60 32.43
N ILE A 142 -1.40 25.44 33.58
CA ILE A 142 -2.48 26.31 34.08
C ILE A 142 -1.88 27.47 34.87
N SER A 143 -0.86 27.18 35.70
CA SER A 143 -0.16 28.14 36.54
C SER A 143 1.30 27.76 36.74
N GLY A 144 2.14 28.74 37.04
CA GLY A 144 3.58 28.53 37.26
C GLY A 144 4.32 28.09 36.00
N ASN A 145 5.43 27.39 36.17
CA ASN A 145 6.27 26.89 35.08
C ASN A 145 6.89 25.54 35.47
N VAL A 146 7.38 24.79 34.49
CA VAL A 146 8.16 23.56 34.73
C VAL A 146 9.53 23.89 35.34
N PHE A 147 10.20 22.87 35.87
CA PHE A 147 11.59 22.94 36.30
C PHE A 147 12.51 22.41 35.19
N SER A 148 13.81 22.71 35.28
CA SER A 148 14.85 22.20 34.36
C SER A 148 15.85 21.33 35.11
N GLU A 149 16.48 20.36 34.44
CA GLU A 149 17.63 19.63 34.98
C GLU A 149 18.79 20.59 35.35
N ASN A 150 18.87 21.77 34.75
CA ASN A 150 19.90 22.76 35.07
C ASN A 150 19.52 23.68 36.25
N ASP A 151 18.32 23.54 36.82
CA ASP A 151 17.90 24.32 37.99
C ASP A 151 18.77 23.97 39.20
N ILE A 152 19.23 25.00 39.92
CA ILE A 152 20.01 24.85 41.15
C ILE A 152 19.18 24.18 42.25
N SER A 153 17.90 24.52 42.33
CA SER A 153 16.93 23.96 43.28
C SER A 153 16.30 22.69 42.73
N LYS A 154 16.51 21.56 43.41
CA LYS A 154 15.97 20.24 43.02
C LYS A 154 14.70 19.84 43.76
N ASP A 155 14.21 20.71 44.65
CA ASP A 155 13.03 20.51 45.49
C ASP A 155 11.72 21.01 44.83
N ARG A 156 11.74 21.22 43.51
CA ARG A 156 10.60 21.72 42.74
C ARG A 156 9.78 20.57 42.15
N VAL A 157 8.45 20.67 42.26
CA VAL A 157 7.50 19.65 41.76
C VAL A 157 6.40 20.26 40.91
N VAL A 158 5.94 19.53 39.90
CA VAL A 158 4.84 19.95 39.01
C VAL A 158 3.65 19.02 39.24
N LEU A 159 2.48 19.60 39.54
CA LEU A 159 1.26 18.88 39.92
C LEU A 159 0.23 18.88 38.82
N ASP A 160 -0.57 17.81 38.71
CA ASP A 160 -1.75 17.81 37.84
C ASP A 160 -2.91 18.61 38.45
N GLU A 161 -3.84 19.02 37.58
CA GLU A 161 -5.01 19.81 37.98
C GLU A 161 -5.85 19.16 39.09
N ASN A 162 -5.94 17.82 39.11
CA ASN A 162 -6.74 17.07 40.07
C ASN A 162 -6.09 17.05 41.45
N THR A 163 -4.77 16.83 41.53
CA THR A 163 -4.03 16.90 42.80
C THR A 163 -4.06 18.31 43.35
N ALA A 164 -3.84 19.33 42.50
CA ALA A 164 -3.90 20.74 42.90
C ALA A 164 -5.27 21.12 43.49
N TRP A 165 -6.35 20.74 42.81
CA TRP A 165 -7.71 21.00 43.29
C TRP A 165 -8.02 20.26 44.59
N THR A 166 -7.62 19.00 44.71
CA THR A 166 -7.91 18.18 45.89
C THR A 166 -7.15 18.66 47.13
N LEU A 167 -5.89 19.07 46.97
CA LEU A 167 -5.05 19.53 48.08
C LEU A 167 -5.38 20.97 48.50
N PHE A 168 -5.59 21.88 47.54
CA PHE A 168 -5.63 23.32 47.82
C PHE A 168 -6.93 24.01 47.40
N GLY A 169 -7.82 23.34 46.67
CA GLY A 169 -9.06 23.95 46.14
C GLY A 169 -8.81 25.07 45.13
N ALA A 170 -7.60 25.17 44.59
CA ALA A 170 -7.17 26.24 43.68
C ALA A 170 -6.06 25.76 42.75
N TYR A 171 -5.93 26.41 41.59
CA TYR A 171 -4.89 26.11 40.61
C TYR A 171 -3.68 27.04 40.71
N ASP A 172 -3.84 28.27 41.22
CA ASP A 172 -2.74 29.21 41.44
C ASP A 172 -2.05 28.94 42.78
N ILE A 173 -1.25 27.88 42.79
CA ILE A 173 -0.58 27.35 43.99
C ILE A 173 0.94 27.27 43.83
N ALA A 174 1.48 27.88 42.77
CA ALA A 174 2.92 27.96 42.57
C ALA A 174 3.59 28.70 43.75
N GLY A 175 4.70 28.14 44.26
CA GLY A 175 5.40 28.64 45.44
C GLY A 175 4.84 28.15 46.79
N LYS A 176 3.67 27.48 46.82
CA LYS A 176 3.24 26.73 48.02
C LYS A 176 4.06 25.45 48.17
N THR A 177 3.99 24.85 49.35
CA THR A 177 4.70 23.59 49.64
C THR A 177 3.74 22.41 49.75
N VAL A 178 4.23 21.25 49.35
CA VAL A 178 3.57 19.95 49.50
C VAL A 178 4.55 18.99 50.17
N THR A 179 4.03 18.06 50.97
CA THR A 179 4.83 17.03 51.62
C THR A 179 4.66 15.71 50.88
N ILE A 180 5.78 15.07 50.55
CA ILE A 180 5.85 13.76 49.90
C ILE A 180 6.82 12.90 50.73
N GLU A 181 6.37 11.73 51.20
CA GLU A 181 7.18 10.81 52.03
C GLU A 181 7.89 11.53 53.22
N GLY A 182 7.20 12.49 53.84
CA GLY A 182 7.71 13.27 54.97
C GLY A 182 8.69 14.39 54.64
N ARG A 183 9.01 14.64 53.36
CA ARG A 183 9.86 15.76 52.91
C ARG A 183 9.02 16.83 52.22
N GLN A 184 9.39 18.11 52.42
CA GLN A 184 8.71 19.25 51.82
C GLN A 184 9.30 19.60 50.46
N PHE A 185 8.42 19.90 49.51
CA PHE A 185 8.72 20.29 48.14
C PHE A 185 7.96 21.55 47.76
N VAL A 186 8.55 22.39 46.92
CA VAL A 186 7.94 23.63 46.42
C VAL A 186 7.23 23.34 45.10
N ILE A 187 5.97 23.78 44.99
CA ILE A 187 5.18 23.60 43.78
C ILE A 187 5.67 24.60 42.72
N ALA A 188 6.22 24.08 41.64
CA ALA A 188 6.71 24.85 40.49
C ALA A 188 5.58 25.37 39.61
N GLY A 189 4.53 24.56 39.45
CA GLY A 189 3.37 24.88 38.66
C GLY A 189 2.34 23.75 38.65
N VAL A 190 1.19 24.06 38.05
CA VAL A 190 0.09 23.11 37.86
C VAL A 190 -0.17 22.96 36.37
N TYR A 191 -0.27 21.74 35.89
CA TYR A 191 -0.57 21.44 34.49
C TYR A 191 -1.93 20.77 34.33
N LYS A 192 -2.53 21.00 33.16
CA LYS A 192 -3.70 20.31 32.67
C LYS A 192 -3.25 19.04 31.92
N PRO A 193 -3.67 17.84 32.36
CA PRO A 193 -3.46 16.62 31.59
C PRO A 193 -4.06 16.74 30.18
N SER A 194 -3.46 16.07 29.20
CA SER A 194 -3.93 16.09 27.82
C SER A 194 -5.40 15.65 27.70
N ASP A 195 -6.19 16.39 26.92
CA ASP A 195 -7.58 16.03 26.58
C ASP A 195 -7.63 14.86 25.57
N ASN A 196 -6.48 14.32 25.15
CA ASN A 196 -6.38 13.20 24.24
C ASN A 196 -7.00 11.94 24.86
N LYS A 197 -8.01 11.39 24.18
CA LYS A 197 -8.73 10.17 24.59
C LYS A 197 -7.78 9.00 24.91
N TYR A 198 -6.71 8.84 24.14
CA TYR A 198 -5.76 7.73 24.33
C TYR A 198 -4.91 7.91 25.58
N GLU A 199 -4.42 9.12 25.83
CA GLU A 199 -3.70 9.43 27.06
C GLU A 199 -4.61 9.32 28.28
N LYS A 200 -5.85 9.81 28.20
CA LYS A 200 -6.83 9.63 29.27
C LYS A 200 -7.06 8.17 29.63
N TYR A 201 -7.14 7.28 28.63
CA TYR A 201 -7.28 5.84 28.90
C TYR A 201 -6.01 5.22 29.49
N ALA A 202 -4.83 5.60 28.99
CA ALA A 202 -3.57 5.06 29.48
C ALA A 202 -3.25 5.55 30.91
N ARG A 203 -3.63 6.80 31.21
CA ARG A 203 -3.49 7.43 32.52
C ARG A 203 -4.49 6.89 33.54
N GLY A 204 -5.70 6.55 33.10
CA GLY A 204 -6.80 6.19 33.97
C GLY A 204 -7.20 7.34 34.91
N ASP A 205 -7.65 6.98 36.12
CA ASP A 205 -8.03 7.93 37.17
C ASP A 205 -6.85 8.30 38.10
N GLN A 206 -5.63 7.85 37.77
CA GLN A 206 -4.43 8.13 38.55
C GLN A 206 -4.00 9.59 38.39
N SER A 207 -3.53 10.19 39.48
CA SER A 207 -2.95 11.53 39.49
C SER A 207 -1.43 11.43 39.34
N TYR A 208 -0.83 12.39 38.65
CA TYR A 208 0.60 12.33 38.29
C TYR A 208 1.34 13.58 38.74
N LEU A 209 2.52 13.36 39.30
CA LEU A 209 3.44 14.38 39.75
C LEU A 209 4.79 14.21 39.06
N PHE A 210 5.40 15.31 38.62
CA PHE A 210 6.77 15.31 38.10
C PHE A 210 7.73 15.99 39.06
N MET A 211 8.90 15.40 39.24
CA MET A 211 9.99 15.96 40.04
C MET A 211 11.35 15.65 39.41
N ASP A 212 12.40 16.34 39.84
CA ASP A 212 13.76 16.06 39.38
C ASP A 212 14.20 14.63 39.78
N TYR A 213 14.87 13.93 38.86
CA TYR A 213 15.31 12.55 39.08
C TYR A 213 16.25 12.38 40.27
N ASP A 214 17.13 13.35 40.53
CA ASP A 214 18.08 13.25 41.64
C ASP A 214 17.30 13.24 42.96
N THR A 215 16.30 14.12 43.09
CA THR A 215 15.40 14.15 44.23
C THR A 215 14.56 12.88 44.33
N PHE A 216 14.04 12.39 43.20
CA PHE A 216 13.28 11.15 43.13
C PHE A 216 14.06 9.95 43.69
N GLN A 217 15.33 9.80 43.30
CA GLN A 217 16.17 8.71 43.83
C GLN A 217 16.39 8.80 45.34
N THR A 218 16.43 10.01 45.91
CA THR A 218 16.56 10.16 47.38
C THR A 218 15.31 9.77 48.16
N LEU A 219 14.16 9.67 47.49
CA LEU A 219 12.89 9.24 48.07
C LEU A 219 12.64 7.75 47.82
N PHE A 220 12.96 7.27 46.62
CA PHE A 220 12.69 5.92 46.15
C PHE A 220 13.99 5.23 45.76
N GLU A 221 14.78 4.83 46.75
CA GLU A 221 16.05 4.13 46.54
C GLU A 221 15.86 2.83 45.74
N GLY A 222 16.82 2.52 44.86
CA GLY A 222 16.80 1.31 44.03
C GLY A 222 15.89 1.39 42.79
N THR A 223 15.26 2.55 42.53
CA THR A 223 14.52 2.79 41.29
C THR A 223 15.46 3.28 40.19
N GLY A 224 15.53 2.50 39.11
CA GLY A 224 16.28 2.90 37.91
C GLY A 224 15.43 3.67 36.90
N ILE A 225 16.12 4.15 35.89
CA ILE A 225 15.52 4.85 34.74
C ILE A 225 14.82 3.84 33.85
N THR A 226 13.53 4.05 33.61
CA THR A 226 12.67 3.13 32.86
C THR A 226 12.36 3.61 31.44
N ALA A 227 12.58 4.89 31.16
CA ALA A 227 12.46 5.45 29.82
C ALA A 227 13.61 6.41 29.53
N TYR A 228 14.21 6.27 28.35
CA TYR A 228 15.19 7.18 27.80
C TYR A 228 14.76 7.56 26.38
N GLU A 229 14.85 8.83 26.03
CA GLU A 229 14.49 9.36 24.72
C GLU A 229 15.57 10.31 24.24
N ALA A 230 15.89 10.26 22.95
CA ALA A 230 16.87 11.16 22.35
C ALA A 230 16.46 11.56 20.94
N VAL A 231 16.81 12.78 20.55
CA VAL A 231 16.74 13.25 19.16
C VAL A 231 18.15 13.40 18.63
N LEU A 232 18.50 12.56 17.66
CA LEU A 232 19.85 12.43 17.13
C LEU A 232 19.84 12.69 15.61
N PRO A 233 20.92 13.27 15.05
CA PRO A 233 21.14 13.29 13.61
C PRO A 233 21.14 11.87 13.01
N ASN A 234 20.47 11.69 11.87
CA ASN A 234 20.35 10.41 11.18
C ASN A 234 20.88 10.53 9.73
N PRO A 235 22.20 10.40 9.52
CA PRO A 235 22.80 10.53 8.19
C PRO A 235 22.34 9.41 7.25
N VAL A 236 22.26 8.17 7.77
CA VAL A 236 21.82 6.98 7.07
C VAL A 236 20.66 6.31 7.82
N LYS A 237 19.78 5.63 7.08
CA LYS A 237 18.58 5.01 7.68
C LYS A 237 18.98 4.00 8.77
N GLY A 238 18.44 4.19 9.98
CA GLY A 238 18.66 3.31 11.13
C GLY A 238 19.87 3.66 12.00
N PHE A 239 20.67 4.66 11.63
CA PHE A 239 21.86 5.04 12.40
C PHE A 239 21.51 5.46 13.84
N ALA A 240 20.52 6.33 14.03
CA ALA A 240 20.13 6.81 15.35
C ALA A 240 19.73 5.66 16.31
N LEU A 241 18.98 4.69 15.80
CA LEU A 241 18.54 3.54 16.58
C LEU A 241 19.72 2.60 16.92
N THR A 242 20.61 2.34 15.95
CA THR A 242 21.81 1.53 16.18
C THR A 242 22.74 2.21 17.18
N ALA A 243 22.97 3.52 17.06
CA ALA A 243 23.77 4.29 18.00
C ALA A 243 23.22 4.19 19.43
N LEU A 244 21.89 4.29 19.60
CA LEU A 244 21.24 4.13 20.89
C LEU A 244 21.42 2.72 21.46
N LYS A 245 21.20 1.67 20.66
CA LYS A 245 21.39 0.27 21.07
C LYS A 245 22.82 0.00 21.53
N THR A 246 23.80 0.46 20.75
CA THR A 246 25.22 0.34 21.11
C THR A 246 25.56 1.12 22.38
N ALA A 247 24.99 2.31 22.58
CA ALA A 247 25.20 3.09 23.80
C ALA A 247 24.67 2.38 25.06
N PHE A 248 23.65 1.53 24.93
CA PHE A 248 23.15 0.68 26.00
C PHE A 248 23.79 -0.72 26.08
N GLY A 249 24.88 -0.94 25.33
CA GLY A 249 25.70 -2.15 25.38
C GLY A 249 25.23 -3.31 24.51
N GLU A 250 24.35 -3.09 23.52
CA GLU A 250 23.97 -4.13 22.56
C GLU A 250 24.97 -4.24 21.40
N ASP A 251 25.37 -5.47 21.07
CA ASP A 251 26.30 -5.77 19.97
C ASP A 251 25.68 -5.41 18.61
N GLU A 252 26.47 -4.74 17.75
CA GLU A 252 26.04 -4.24 16.42
C GLU A 252 25.45 -5.35 15.53
N GLU A 253 25.91 -6.59 15.64
CA GLU A 253 25.44 -7.73 14.83
C GLU A 253 23.98 -8.13 15.15
N THR A 254 23.54 -7.91 16.39
CA THR A 254 22.15 -8.15 16.84
C THR A 254 21.19 -7.04 16.41
N THR A 255 21.72 -5.87 16.01
CA THR A 255 20.91 -4.67 15.74
C THR A 255 20.22 -4.65 14.38
N LEU A 256 20.70 -5.44 13.40
CA LEU A 256 20.19 -5.46 12.01
C LEU A 256 19.02 -6.42 11.81
N SER A 257 18.87 -7.43 12.67
CA SER A 257 17.88 -8.50 12.52
C SER A 257 16.57 -8.20 13.27
N ASP A 258 16.60 -7.34 14.29
CA ASP A 258 15.51 -7.24 15.24
C ASP A 258 14.53 -6.11 14.90
N SER A 259 13.81 -6.32 13.79
CA SER A 259 12.44 -5.78 13.65
C SER A 259 11.38 -6.77 14.14
N SER A 260 11.82 -7.80 14.88
CA SER A 260 10.98 -8.65 15.69
C SER A 260 10.73 -7.99 17.04
N VAL A 261 9.53 -8.18 17.54
CA VAL A 261 9.21 -7.97 18.95
C VAL A 261 10.11 -8.92 19.74
N SER A 262 11.21 -8.41 20.29
CA SER A 262 12.07 -9.16 21.21
C SER A 262 11.49 -9.05 22.63
N PHE A 263 11.52 -10.18 23.34
CA PHE A 263 11.13 -10.26 24.74
C PHE A 263 12.36 -10.02 25.61
N SER A 264 13.01 -8.87 25.41
CA SER A 264 14.19 -8.41 26.15
C SER A 264 13.80 -7.46 27.28
N ASP A 265 14.69 -7.30 28.25
CA ASP A 265 14.54 -6.37 29.38
C ASP A 265 14.53 -4.89 28.93
N LYS A 266 14.84 -4.65 27.65
CA LYS A 266 14.86 -3.34 26.98
C LYS A 266 14.10 -3.42 25.66
N GLU A 267 13.28 -2.43 25.36
CA GLU A 267 12.64 -2.23 24.06
C GLU A 267 13.09 -0.90 23.44
N TYR A 268 13.58 -0.96 22.22
CA TYR A 268 14.02 0.21 21.47
C TYR A 268 13.00 0.54 20.39
N VAL A 269 12.66 1.81 20.28
CA VAL A 269 11.67 2.33 19.34
C VAL A 269 12.29 3.48 18.55
N ASP A 270 12.17 3.44 17.22
CA ASP A 270 12.42 4.62 16.38
C ASP A 270 11.09 5.36 16.21
N ASN A 271 10.89 6.42 16.99
CA ASN A 271 9.63 7.16 17.06
C ASN A 271 9.32 7.85 15.73
N THR A 272 10.35 8.25 14.99
CA THR A 272 10.22 8.89 13.69
C THR A 272 9.77 7.91 12.60
N ASP A 273 10.35 6.70 12.55
CA ASP A 273 9.97 5.68 11.56
C ASP A 273 8.75 4.83 11.99
N ARG A 274 8.29 4.86 13.26
CA ARG A 274 7.23 3.97 13.78
C ARG A 274 5.92 4.03 12.98
N PHE A 275 5.59 5.19 12.43
CA PHE A 275 4.38 5.41 11.64
C PHE A 275 4.55 5.20 10.14
N SER A 276 5.74 4.80 9.67
CA SER A 276 5.94 4.49 8.26
C SER A 276 5.15 3.25 7.85
N ASN A 277 4.67 3.23 6.61
CA ASN A 277 3.80 2.15 6.13
C ASN A 277 4.41 0.76 6.35
N LEU A 278 5.73 0.63 6.12
CA LEU A 278 6.43 -0.64 6.29
C LEU A 278 6.40 -1.12 7.74
N GLN A 279 6.65 -0.22 8.70
CA GLN A 279 6.63 -0.57 10.13
C GLN A 279 5.22 -0.91 10.60
N LEU A 280 4.21 -0.14 10.17
CA LEU A 280 2.80 -0.44 10.46
C LEU A 280 2.39 -1.84 9.95
N TYR A 281 2.80 -2.22 8.72
CA TYR A 281 2.55 -3.57 8.20
C TYR A 281 3.28 -4.65 9.01
N LYS A 282 4.56 -4.43 9.34
CA LYS A 282 5.31 -5.37 10.20
C LYS A 282 4.61 -5.55 11.55
N LYS A 283 4.05 -4.48 12.12
CA LYS A 283 3.31 -4.52 13.39
C LYS A 283 2.07 -5.40 13.30
N ILE A 284 1.32 -5.31 12.20
CA ILE A 284 0.16 -6.17 11.92
C ILE A 284 0.58 -7.63 11.80
N TRP A 285 1.66 -7.91 11.06
CA TRP A 285 2.18 -9.26 10.90
C TRP A 285 2.62 -9.86 12.23
N ASN A 286 3.22 -9.04 13.09
CA ASN A 286 3.67 -9.41 14.43
C ASN A 286 2.59 -9.26 15.50
N LEU A 287 1.33 -9.00 15.12
CA LEU A 287 0.22 -8.82 16.08
C LEU A 287 0.06 -10.00 17.05
N PRO A 288 0.18 -11.28 16.63
CA PRO A 288 0.13 -12.39 17.57
C PRO A 288 1.20 -12.27 18.67
N LYS A 289 2.41 -11.84 18.33
CA LYS A 289 3.52 -11.66 19.29
C LYS A 289 3.26 -10.45 20.21
N LEU A 290 2.67 -9.37 19.70
CA LEU A 290 2.30 -8.20 20.50
C LEU A 290 1.20 -8.50 21.53
N MET A 291 0.31 -9.45 21.21
CA MET A 291 -0.74 -9.88 22.13
C MET A 291 -0.22 -10.84 23.21
N MET A 292 0.99 -11.39 23.04
CA MET A 292 1.63 -12.18 24.08
C MET A 292 2.22 -11.23 25.13
N ARG A 293 1.81 -11.41 26.39
CA ARG A 293 2.43 -10.75 27.54
C ARG A 293 3.77 -11.42 27.86
N GLY A 294 4.74 -11.26 26.96
CA GLY A 294 6.10 -11.78 27.13
C GLY A 294 7.13 -10.69 27.42
N ASN A 295 6.78 -9.41 27.24
CA ASN A 295 7.69 -8.30 27.55
C ASN A 295 7.58 -7.94 29.05
N ALA A 296 8.72 -7.78 29.71
CA ALA A 296 8.82 -7.35 31.10
C ALA A 296 8.80 -5.82 31.25
N VAL A 297 9.02 -5.07 30.16
CA VAL A 297 8.97 -3.61 30.14
C VAL A 297 7.56 -3.10 30.46
N ALA A 298 7.46 -2.29 31.52
CA ALA A 298 6.25 -1.55 31.84
C ALA A 298 6.30 -0.17 31.17
N TYR A 299 5.49 0.06 30.15
CA TYR A 299 5.51 1.34 29.44
C TYR A 299 4.84 2.45 30.26
N PRO A 300 5.38 3.68 30.21
CA PRO A 300 4.70 4.86 30.71
C PRO A 300 3.36 5.12 30.01
N TYR A 301 2.51 5.93 30.64
CA TYR A 301 1.18 6.23 30.10
C TYR A 301 1.23 6.90 28.72
N TRP A 302 2.22 7.75 28.45
CA TRP A 302 2.37 8.42 27.16
C TRP A 302 2.72 7.43 26.05
N GLU A 303 3.62 6.48 26.29
CA GLU A 303 3.96 5.45 25.31
C GLU A 303 2.80 4.48 25.08
N ASN A 304 2.08 4.07 26.13
CA ASN A 304 0.86 3.26 25.99
C ASN A 304 -0.20 3.95 25.11
N ALA A 305 -0.37 5.26 25.27
CA ALA A 305 -1.27 6.04 24.43
C ALA A 305 -0.84 5.96 22.96
N VAL A 306 0.45 6.16 22.66
CA VAL A 306 0.97 6.12 21.28
C VAL A 306 0.88 4.72 20.68
N ARG A 307 1.16 3.66 21.45
CA ARG A 307 1.00 2.26 20.98
C ARG A 307 -0.43 1.96 20.54
N SER A 308 -1.43 2.50 21.24
CA SER A 308 -2.83 2.36 20.86
C SER A 308 -3.15 3.12 19.55
N ILE A 309 -2.53 4.27 19.34
CA ILE A 309 -2.66 5.08 18.12
C ILE A 309 -2.00 4.39 16.94
N GLU A 310 -0.82 3.79 17.12
CA GLU A 310 -0.17 2.97 16.10
C GLU A 310 -1.05 1.82 15.64
N MET A 311 -1.68 1.10 16.56
CA MET A 311 -2.60 0.01 16.20
C MET A 311 -3.78 0.51 15.36
N LYS A 312 -4.33 1.69 15.69
CA LYS A 312 -5.37 2.32 14.88
C LYS A 312 -4.86 2.77 13.52
N ALA A 313 -3.67 3.37 13.45
CA ALA A 313 -3.05 3.79 12.20
C ALA A 313 -2.77 2.59 11.28
N ALA A 314 -2.31 1.48 11.86
CA ALA A 314 -2.10 0.23 11.15
C ALA A 314 -3.42 -0.33 10.58
N PHE A 315 -4.51 -0.31 11.36
CA PHE A 315 -5.82 -0.73 10.87
C PHE A 315 -6.34 0.15 9.73
N LEU A 316 -6.18 1.48 9.85
CA LEU A 316 -6.51 2.43 8.77
C LEU A 316 -5.69 2.14 7.50
N LEU A 317 -4.42 1.79 7.65
CA LEU A 317 -3.55 1.40 6.53
C LEU A 317 -4.03 0.12 5.84
N ILE A 318 -4.42 -0.93 6.58
CA ILE A 318 -5.00 -2.15 5.98
C ILE A 318 -6.25 -1.79 5.19
N LEU A 319 -7.17 -1.04 5.80
CA LEU A 319 -8.44 -0.69 5.16
C LEU A 319 -8.21 0.12 3.88
N ARG A 320 -7.27 1.07 3.91
CA ARG A 320 -6.83 1.82 2.74
C ARG A 320 -6.30 0.88 1.65
N THR A 321 -5.48 -0.10 2.02
CA THR A 321 -4.86 -1.03 1.06
C THR A 321 -5.87 -1.98 0.44
N LEU A 322 -6.86 -2.45 1.21
CA LEU A 322 -7.98 -3.23 0.67
C LEU A 322 -8.80 -2.40 -0.34
N LEU A 323 -9.06 -1.13 -0.03
CA LEU A 323 -9.76 -0.22 -0.96
C LEU A 323 -8.95 0.08 -2.23
N LEU A 324 -7.62 0.18 -2.14
CA LEU A 324 -6.74 0.38 -3.29
C LEU A 324 -6.47 -0.91 -4.09
N ALA A 325 -6.59 -2.08 -3.47
CA ALA A 325 -6.44 -3.36 -4.18
C ALA A 325 -7.54 -3.54 -5.24
N PHE A 326 -8.78 -3.12 -4.94
CA PHE A 326 -9.91 -3.24 -5.86
C PHE A 326 -9.69 -2.55 -7.23
N PRO A 327 -9.33 -1.25 -7.31
CA PRO A 327 -9.02 -0.60 -8.59
C PRO A 327 -7.80 -1.20 -9.28
N VAL A 328 -6.78 -1.62 -8.54
CA VAL A 328 -5.58 -2.24 -9.13
C VAL A 328 -5.90 -3.58 -9.78
N ILE A 329 -6.64 -4.46 -9.10
CA ILE A 329 -7.08 -5.75 -9.64
C ILE A 329 -7.99 -5.55 -10.86
N SER A 330 -8.90 -4.58 -10.76
CA SER A 330 -9.79 -4.20 -11.86
C SER A 330 -9.04 -3.75 -13.12
N LEU A 331 -8.03 -2.89 -12.95
CA LEU A 331 -7.16 -2.44 -14.04
C LEU A 331 -6.33 -3.60 -14.61
N ALA A 332 -5.82 -4.50 -13.77
CA ALA A 332 -5.07 -5.68 -14.23
C ALA A 332 -5.96 -6.62 -15.07
N ILE A 333 -7.19 -6.89 -14.65
CA ILE A 333 -8.16 -7.69 -15.41
C ILE A 333 -8.46 -7.01 -16.75
N TRP A 334 -8.71 -5.69 -16.74
CA TRP A 334 -8.96 -4.93 -17.96
C TRP A 334 -7.77 -4.98 -18.93
N LEU A 335 -6.54 -4.87 -18.41
CA LEU A 335 -5.30 -5.00 -19.19
C LEU A 335 -5.16 -6.40 -19.80
N VAL A 336 -5.45 -7.46 -19.04
CA VAL A 336 -5.42 -8.84 -19.57
C VAL A 336 -6.46 -9.05 -20.68
N ILE A 337 -7.68 -8.52 -20.49
CA ILE A 337 -8.75 -8.63 -21.50
C ILE A 337 -8.38 -7.87 -22.77
N THR A 338 -7.83 -6.65 -22.66
CA THR A 338 -7.43 -5.85 -23.81
C THR A 338 -6.28 -6.50 -24.58
N VAL A 339 -5.25 -6.99 -23.89
CA VAL A 339 -4.13 -7.73 -24.51
C VAL A 339 -4.64 -8.99 -25.22
N LYS A 340 -5.53 -9.78 -24.60
CA LYS A 340 -6.12 -10.97 -25.26
C LYS A 340 -6.93 -10.60 -26.50
N ARG A 341 -7.69 -9.50 -26.45
CA ARG A 341 -8.51 -9.02 -27.58
C ARG A 341 -7.63 -8.57 -28.74
N GLU A 342 -6.59 -7.78 -28.46
CA GLU A 342 -5.65 -7.33 -29.48
C GLU A 342 -4.81 -8.49 -30.04
N TYR A 343 -4.42 -9.46 -29.20
CA TYR A 343 -3.79 -10.69 -29.64
C TYR A 343 -4.69 -11.51 -30.58
N HIS A 344 -5.98 -11.67 -30.27
CA HIS A 344 -6.93 -12.36 -31.15
C HIS A 344 -7.17 -11.61 -32.47
N LYS A 345 -7.29 -10.28 -32.43
CA LYS A 345 -7.38 -9.45 -33.65
C LYS A 345 -6.13 -9.58 -34.51
N TRP A 346 -4.95 -9.51 -33.90
CA TRP A 346 -3.67 -9.66 -34.58
C TRP A 346 -3.52 -11.07 -35.18
N LYS A 347 -3.86 -12.12 -34.42
CA LYS A 347 -3.89 -13.50 -34.93
C LYS A 347 -4.87 -13.67 -36.10
N ALA A 348 -6.05 -13.06 -36.03
CA ALA A 348 -7.03 -13.08 -37.11
C ALA A 348 -6.53 -12.31 -38.34
N PHE A 349 -5.86 -11.17 -38.15
CA PHE A 349 -5.25 -10.40 -39.22
C PHE A 349 -4.12 -11.17 -39.92
N VAL A 350 -3.23 -11.81 -39.15
CA VAL A 350 -2.15 -12.65 -39.70
C VAL A 350 -2.73 -13.84 -40.46
N LYS A 351 -3.75 -14.51 -39.93
CA LYS A 351 -4.42 -15.62 -40.61
C LYS A 351 -5.03 -15.16 -41.95
N GLY A 352 -5.75 -14.03 -41.95
CA GLY A 352 -6.31 -13.45 -43.17
C GLY A 352 -5.23 -12.99 -44.17
N ALA A 353 -4.09 -12.49 -43.69
CA ALA A 353 -2.97 -12.13 -44.56
C ALA A 353 -2.33 -13.36 -45.23
N ILE A 354 -2.22 -14.49 -44.51
CA ILE A 354 -1.74 -15.76 -45.03
C ILE A 354 -2.72 -16.34 -46.05
N GLU A 355 -4.02 -16.39 -45.73
CA GLU A 355 -5.07 -16.86 -46.65
C GLU A 355 -5.07 -16.03 -47.94
N ASN A 356 -5.01 -14.70 -47.84
CA ASN A 356 -4.91 -13.81 -49.02
C ASN A 356 -3.61 -14.00 -49.82
N ALA A 357 -2.49 -14.32 -49.18
CA ALA A 357 -1.23 -14.60 -49.87
C ALA A 357 -1.27 -15.93 -50.63
N ILE A 358 -1.90 -16.95 -50.03
CA ILE A 358 -2.15 -18.25 -50.63
C ILE A 358 -3.10 -18.09 -51.84
N ASP A 359 -4.20 -17.37 -51.68
CA ASP A 359 -5.16 -17.10 -52.77
C ASP A 359 -4.51 -16.35 -53.94
N ARG A 360 -3.61 -15.39 -53.66
CA ARG A 360 -2.83 -14.71 -54.69
C ARG A 360 -1.86 -15.65 -55.41
N GLN A 361 -1.28 -16.63 -54.73
CA GLN A 361 -0.45 -17.64 -55.38
C GLN A 361 -1.28 -18.58 -56.27
N TYR A 362 -2.45 -19.04 -55.79
CA TYR A 362 -3.36 -19.84 -56.58
C TYR A 362 -3.90 -19.08 -57.80
N ALA A 363 -4.26 -17.80 -57.65
CA ALA A 363 -4.68 -16.95 -58.77
C ALA A 363 -3.57 -16.75 -59.81
N LYS A 364 -2.31 -16.56 -59.37
CA LYS A 364 -1.15 -16.49 -60.29
C LYS A 364 -0.87 -17.83 -60.98
N ALA A 365 -1.04 -18.94 -60.29
CA ALA A 365 -0.89 -20.29 -60.86
C ALA A 365 -2.00 -20.59 -61.88
N ALA A 366 -3.24 -20.19 -61.59
CA ALA A 366 -4.38 -20.29 -62.52
C ALA A 366 -4.17 -19.40 -63.76
N ALA A 367 -3.71 -18.16 -63.60
CA ALA A 367 -3.39 -17.27 -64.71
C ALA A 367 -2.28 -17.84 -65.62
N LYS A 368 -1.22 -18.42 -65.05
CA LYS A 368 -0.16 -19.10 -65.81
C LYS A 368 -0.66 -20.35 -66.56
N ARG A 369 -1.65 -21.07 -66.02
CA ARG A 369 -2.27 -22.21 -66.71
C ARG A 369 -3.12 -21.73 -67.90
N ALA A 370 -3.92 -20.69 -67.72
CA ALA A 370 -4.71 -20.09 -68.79
C ALA A 370 -3.82 -19.51 -69.92
N GLU A 371 -2.68 -18.91 -69.56
CA GLU A 371 -1.70 -18.42 -70.53
C GLU A 371 -1.06 -19.57 -71.33
N LYS A 372 -0.69 -20.68 -70.67
CA LYS A 372 -0.21 -21.88 -71.37
C LYS A 372 -1.26 -22.50 -72.30
N GLU A 373 -2.50 -22.62 -71.86
CA GLU A 373 -3.59 -23.12 -72.71
C GLU A 373 -3.88 -22.18 -73.91
N GLY A 374 -3.72 -20.87 -73.73
CA GLY A 374 -3.81 -19.90 -74.83
C GLY A 374 -2.65 -20.01 -75.83
N VAL A 375 -1.43 -20.27 -75.34
CA VAL A 375 -0.24 -20.48 -76.17
C VAL A 375 -0.33 -21.81 -76.94
N ASP A 376 -0.78 -22.89 -76.29
CA ASP A 376 -1.00 -24.18 -76.96
C ASP A 376 -2.06 -24.06 -78.07
N ARG A 377 -3.15 -23.31 -77.84
CA ARG A 377 -4.16 -23.02 -78.87
C ARG A 377 -3.60 -22.18 -80.02
N ALA A 378 -2.74 -21.21 -79.74
CA ALA A 378 -2.08 -20.41 -80.77
C ALA A 378 -1.09 -21.24 -81.59
N GLN A 379 -0.37 -22.17 -80.95
CA GLN A 379 0.55 -23.09 -81.63
C GLN A 379 -0.21 -24.06 -82.54
N ILE A 380 -1.35 -24.60 -82.09
CA ILE A 380 -2.22 -25.44 -82.94
C ILE A 380 -2.71 -24.67 -84.18
N VAL A 381 -3.02 -23.38 -84.06
CA VAL A 381 -3.44 -22.54 -85.19
C VAL A 381 -2.25 -22.23 -86.12
N ILE A 382 -1.05 -22.04 -85.58
CA ILE A 382 0.18 -21.83 -86.36
C ILE A 382 0.56 -23.10 -87.13
N ASP A 383 0.47 -24.27 -86.49
CA ASP A 383 0.77 -25.56 -87.12
C ASP A 383 -0.27 -25.89 -88.22
N ALA A 384 -1.55 -25.56 -87.99
CA ALA A 384 -2.59 -25.66 -89.02
C ALA A 384 -2.35 -24.72 -90.22
N LEU A 385 -1.77 -23.53 -90.00
CA LEU A 385 -1.40 -22.59 -91.05
C LEU A 385 -0.09 -22.97 -91.76
N SER A 386 0.82 -23.70 -91.11
CA SER A 386 2.00 -24.27 -91.76
C SER A 386 1.66 -25.48 -92.63
N ASP A 387 0.71 -26.32 -92.20
CA ASP A 387 0.19 -27.44 -93.00
C ASP A 387 -0.52 -26.96 -94.28
N GLU A 388 -1.10 -25.76 -94.26
CA GLU A 388 -1.68 -25.14 -95.46
C GLU A 388 -0.61 -24.57 -96.42
N LYS A 389 0.59 -24.26 -95.91
CA LYS A 389 1.75 -23.86 -96.73
C LYS A 389 2.51 -25.05 -97.32
N GLU A 390 2.48 -26.22 -96.69
CA GLU A 390 3.13 -27.44 -97.21
C GLU A 390 2.33 -28.17 -98.30
N LYS A 391 1.07 -27.79 -98.55
CA LYS A 391 0.22 -28.36 -99.62
C LYS A 391 0.38 -27.71 -101.02
N ILE A 392 1.47 -26.98 -101.26
CA ILE A 392 1.90 -26.58 -102.62
C ILE A 392 3.28 -27.22 -102.93
N ALA A 393 3.34 -28.55 -102.89
CA ALA A 393 4.36 -29.37 -103.57
C ALA A 393 4.05 -30.86 -103.38
N ASP A 394 3.08 -31.35 -104.15
CA ASP A 394 2.82 -32.79 -104.36
C ASP A 394 3.92 -33.43 -105.27
N PRO A 395 4.02 -34.78 -105.44
CA PRO A 395 3.79 -35.89 -104.50
C PRO A 395 4.77 -37.10 -104.70
N VAL A 396 4.52 -38.23 -104.01
CA VAL A 396 4.63 -39.68 -104.44
C VAL A 396 5.43 -40.64 -103.52
N GLN A 397 4.66 -41.47 -102.77
CA GLN A 397 4.71 -42.96 -102.50
C GLN A 397 6.03 -43.65 -102.05
N SER A 398 6.10 -44.73 -101.23
CA SER A 398 5.16 -45.75 -100.68
C SER A 398 5.81 -46.59 -99.54
N GLU A 399 4.98 -47.17 -98.66
CA GLU A 399 5.10 -48.49 -97.96
C GLU A 399 6.22 -48.80 -96.93
N ASN A 400 5.85 -48.96 -95.65
CA ASN A 400 5.59 -50.27 -94.99
C ASN A 400 5.34 -50.17 -93.45
N LEU A 401 4.39 -51.00 -92.96
CA LEU A 401 3.93 -51.29 -91.58
C LEU A 401 4.94 -52.17 -90.78
N PRO A 402 4.83 -52.44 -89.44
CA PRO A 402 3.62 -52.78 -88.63
C PRO A 402 3.52 -52.15 -87.20
N GLU A 403 2.32 -51.84 -86.70
CA GLU A 403 1.45 -52.61 -85.77
C GLU A 403 1.83 -52.50 -84.27
N ASN A 404 1.02 -51.79 -83.46
CA ASN A 404 0.50 -52.33 -82.19
C ASN A 404 -0.69 -51.52 -81.62
N GLU A 405 -1.83 -52.22 -81.54
CA GLU A 405 -2.96 -52.19 -80.59
C GLU A 405 -3.41 -50.89 -79.87
N LYS A 406 -4.68 -50.53 -80.17
CA LYS A 406 -5.61 -49.73 -79.34
C LYS A 406 -6.06 -50.53 -78.09
N PRO A 407 -6.63 -49.85 -77.07
CA PRO A 407 -8.09 -49.93 -76.97
C PRO A 407 -8.78 -48.56 -76.90
N GLU A 408 -9.91 -48.48 -77.60
CA GLU A 408 -10.92 -47.41 -77.57
C GLU A 408 -11.70 -47.40 -76.25
N GLU A 409 -11.97 -46.19 -75.73
CA GLU A 409 -13.11 -45.89 -74.87
C GLU A 409 -14.08 -44.97 -75.63
N PRO A 410 -15.40 -45.08 -75.43
CA PRO A 410 -16.38 -44.51 -76.34
C PRO A 410 -16.49 -42.98 -76.17
N ALA A 411 -16.37 -42.27 -77.29
CA ALA A 411 -16.69 -40.86 -77.38
C ALA A 411 -18.20 -40.66 -77.20
N LEU A 412 -18.63 -40.08 -76.06
CA LEU A 412 -19.90 -39.36 -76.01
C LEU A 412 -19.82 -38.16 -76.96
N SER A 413 -20.88 -37.90 -77.73
CA SER A 413 -20.91 -36.77 -78.65
C SER A 413 -20.82 -35.45 -77.88
N GLU A 414 -20.19 -34.43 -78.48
CA GLU A 414 -20.06 -33.10 -77.87
C GLU A 414 -21.42 -32.50 -77.45
N GLU A 415 -22.52 -32.91 -78.10
CA GLU A 415 -23.89 -32.55 -77.73
C GLU A 415 -24.31 -33.14 -76.37
N GLU A 416 -23.99 -34.40 -76.06
CA GLU A 416 -24.36 -35.04 -74.79
C GLU A 416 -23.57 -34.46 -73.60
N LEU A 417 -22.32 -34.06 -73.85
CA LEU A 417 -21.44 -33.45 -72.85
C LEU A 417 -21.89 -32.01 -72.52
N MET A 418 -22.28 -31.25 -73.55
CA MET A 418 -22.87 -29.92 -73.39
C MET A 418 -24.24 -29.98 -72.70
N GLU A 419 -25.10 -30.94 -73.03
CA GLU A 419 -26.37 -31.13 -72.31
C GLU A 419 -26.17 -31.45 -70.83
N LYS A 420 -25.15 -32.27 -70.49
CA LYS A 420 -24.84 -32.63 -69.11
C LYS A 420 -24.35 -31.41 -68.31
N ILE A 421 -23.46 -30.60 -68.89
CA ILE A 421 -22.97 -29.36 -68.28
C ILE A 421 -24.12 -28.35 -68.08
N VAL A 422 -25.00 -28.20 -69.07
CA VAL A 422 -26.16 -27.30 -68.98
C VAL A 422 -27.16 -27.79 -67.93
N ARG A 423 -27.42 -29.10 -67.84
CA ARG A 423 -28.28 -29.69 -66.80
C ARG A 423 -27.69 -29.49 -65.40
N GLU A 424 -26.40 -29.73 -65.21
CA GLU A 424 -25.73 -29.51 -63.93
C GLU A 424 -25.71 -28.03 -63.52
N ALA A 425 -25.49 -27.12 -64.47
CA ALA A 425 -25.57 -25.68 -64.24
C ALA A 425 -26.99 -25.23 -63.85
N LYS A 426 -28.03 -25.80 -64.49
CA LYS A 426 -29.43 -25.49 -64.17
C LYS A 426 -29.82 -25.97 -62.77
N ILE A 427 -29.42 -27.19 -62.40
CA ILE A 427 -29.64 -27.75 -61.04
C ILE A 427 -28.90 -26.93 -59.99
N SER A 428 -27.67 -26.49 -60.29
CA SER A 428 -26.87 -25.62 -59.40
C SER A 428 -27.54 -24.26 -59.18
N TRP A 429 -28.09 -23.67 -60.24
CA TRP A 429 -28.80 -22.39 -60.18
C TRP A 429 -30.12 -22.48 -59.41
N GLU A 430 -30.93 -23.53 -59.65
CA GLU A 430 -32.19 -23.76 -58.91
C GLU A 430 -31.93 -24.00 -57.42
N LYS A 431 -30.91 -24.78 -57.04
CA LYS A 431 -30.50 -24.97 -55.63
C LYS A 431 -29.96 -23.70 -54.96
N ARG A 432 -29.48 -22.73 -55.73
CA ARG A 432 -29.08 -21.41 -55.22
C ARG A 432 -30.31 -20.55 -54.96
N LYS A 433 -31.24 -20.52 -55.91
CA LYS A 433 -32.51 -19.79 -55.79
C LYS A 433 -33.36 -20.26 -54.61
N GLU A 434 -33.52 -21.58 -54.45
CA GLU A 434 -34.24 -22.15 -53.29
C GLU A 434 -33.60 -21.76 -51.95
N ARG A 435 -32.26 -21.69 -51.88
CA ARG A 435 -31.55 -21.29 -50.65
C ARG A 435 -31.75 -19.82 -50.32
N GLU A 436 -31.81 -18.95 -51.32
CA GLU A 436 -32.12 -17.53 -51.13
C GLU A 436 -33.55 -17.32 -50.65
N GLU A 437 -34.53 -18.01 -51.27
CA GLU A 437 -35.92 -17.97 -50.84
C GLU A 437 -36.10 -18.49 -49.40
N LEU A 438 -35.40 -19.57 -49.03
CA LEU A 438 -35.44 -20.11 -47.66
C LEU A 438 -34.81 -19.16 -46.63
N MET A 439 -33.74 -18.46 -47.00
CA MET A 439 -33.10 -17.44 -46.15
C MET A 439 -34.02 -16.24 -45.96
N GLU A 440 -34.75 -15.84 -46.99
CA GLU A 440 -35.69 -14.73 -46.91
C GLU A 440 -36.93 -15.06 -46.08
N ILE A 441 -37.46 -16.29 -46.18
CA ILE A 441 -38.51 -16.80 -45.30
C ILE A 441 -38.03 -16.80 -43.84
N ARG A 442 -36.84 -17.36 -43.56
CA ARG A 442 -36.28 -17.42 -42.21
C ARG A 442 -36.00 -16.02 -41.63
N ARG A 443 -35.66 -15.05 -42.48
CA ARG A 443 -35.50 -13.63 -42.08
C ARG A 443 -36.85 -13.00 -41.73
N LYS A 444 -37.90 -13.27 -42.49
CA LYS A 444 -39.26 -12.81 -42.20
C LYS A 444 -39.79 -13.42 -40.89
N GLU A 445 -39.58 -14.71 -40.67
CA GLU A 445 -39.93 -15.40 -39.41
C GLU A 445 -39.19 -14.80 -38.20
N GLN A 446 -37.89 -14.50 -38.33
CA GLN A 446 -37.14 -13.84 -37.25
C GLN A 446 -37.63 -12.41 -36.94
N ILE A 447 -38.08 -11.68 -37.97
CA ILE A 447 -38.65 -10.34 -37.79
C ILE A 447 -40.01 -10.43 -37.09
N GLU A 448 -40.85 -11.38 -37.48
CA GLU A 448 -42.16 -11.59 -36.86
C GLU A 448 -42.04 -12.10 -35.41
N ALA A 449 -41.12 -13.02 -35.14
CA ALA A 449 -40.83 -13.48 -33.78
C ALA A 449 -40.35 -12.34 -32.87
N ARG A 450 -39.52 -11.42 -33.40
CA ARG A 450 -39.10 -10.21 -32.67
C ARG A 450 -40.23 -9.22 -32.44
N ARG A 451 -41.20 -9.15 -33.36
CA ARG A 451 -42.38 -8.29 -33.20
C ARG A 451 -43.31 -8.85 -32.11
N LYS A 452 -43.61 -10.15 -32.15
CA LYS A 452 -44.41 -10.83 -31.13
C LYS A 452 -43.77 -10.78 -29.74
N ALA A 453 -42.44 -10.91 -29.65
CA ALA A 453 -41.73 -10.75 -28.38
C ALA A 453 -41.86 -9.33 -27.81
N ARG A 454 -41.89 -8.31 -28.68
CA ARG A 454 -42.02 -6.90 -28.26
C ARG A 454 -43.46 -6.58 -27.84
N GLU A 455 -44.45 -7.08 -28.57
CA GLU A 455 -45.87 -6.96 -28.20
C GLU A 455 -46.16 -7.68 -26.86
N ALA A 456 -45.50 -8.82 -26.58
CA ALA A 456 -45.59 -9.50 -25.29
C ALA A 456 -44.90 -8.74 -24.14
N GLU A 457 -43.76 -8.07 -24.38
CA GLU A 457 -43.11 -7.20 -23.40
C GLU A 457 -43.99 -5.97 -23.07
N GLU A 458 -44.61 -5.34 -24.08
CA GLU A 458 -45.52 -4.20 -23.90
C GLU A 458 -46.82 -4.60 -23.15
N GLU A 459 -47.37 -5.79 -23.42
CA GLU A 459 -48.55 -6.29 -22.69
C GLU A 459 -48.21 -6.63 -21.23
N GLN A 460 -46.97 -7.04 -20.94
CA GLN A 460 -46.50 -7.33 -19.59
C GLN A 460 -46.23 -6.04 -18.80
N GLU A 461 -45.63 -5.01 -19.41
CA GLU A 461 -45.49 -3.68 -18.79
C GLU A 461 -46.85 -3.04 -18.49
N SER A 462 -47.87 -3.21 -19.35
CA SER A 462 -49.22 -2.67 -19.10
C SER A 462 -49.98 -3.34 -17.96
N LYS A 463 -49.62 -4.59 -17.60
CA LYS A 463 -50.22 -5.34 -16.48
C LYS A 463 -49.54 -5.05 -15.14
N ASP A 464 -48.30 -4.56 -15.16
CA ASP A 464 -47.56 -4.18 -13.95
C ASP A 464 -47.82 -2.71 -13.53
N GLU A 465 -48.51 -1.90 -14.36
CA GLU A 465 -48.91 -0.52 -14.07
C GLU A 465 -50.38 -0.35 -13.56
N ILE A 466 -51.13 -1.44 -13.36
CA ILE A 466 -52.46 -1.48 -12.71
C ILE A 466 -52.37 -2.29 -11.44
#